data_AF-A0AAD1TWI6-F1
#
_entry.id   AF-A0AAD1TWI6-F1
#
_cell.length_a   1.000
_cell.length_b   1.000
_cell.length_c   1.000
_cell.angle_alpha   90.00
_cell.angle_beta   90.00
_cell.angle_gamma   90.00
#
_symmetry.space_group_name_H-M   'P 1'
#
loop_
_entity.id
_entity.type
_entity.pdbx_description
1 polymer ?
#
loop_
_entity_poly.entity_id
_entity_poly.type
_entity_poly.pdbx_seq_one_letter_code
_entity_poly.pdbx_strand_id
1 'polypeptide(L)' 'MEWVNCNERKPPKTRLVLLFVDGDYEFGHLREDDFWIYTDGKFVKRYAPQEVTHWLMLHHPE' A
#
# COMPACT_ATOMS: atom_id res chain seq x y z
N MET A 1 -12.21 5.58 9.91
CA MET A 1 -11.02 5.42 9.04
C MET A 1 -11.53 5.16 7.63
N GLU A 2 -11.22 6.04 6.68
CA GLU A 2 -11.74 6.00 5.31
C GLU A 2 -10.60 5.76 4.32
N TRP A 3 -10.80 4.85 3.38
CA TRP A 3 -9.84 4.56 2.31
C TRP A 3 -9.90 5.66 1.26
N VAL A 4 -8.73 6.17 0.85
CA VAL A 4 -8.61 7.21 -0.17
C VAL A 4 -8.22 6.56 -1.50
N ASN A 5 -8.96 6.87 -2.57
CA ASN A 5 -8.69 6.34 -3.90
C ASN A 5 -7.40 6.98 -4.49
N CYS A 6 -6.48 6.15 -4.97
CA CYS A 6 -5.19 6.60 -5.49
C CYS A 6 -5.30 7.35 -6.83
N ASN A 7 -6.39 7.17 -7.59
CA ASN A 7 -6.67 7.95 -8.81
C ASN A 7 -7.04 9.40 -8.49
N GLU A 8 -7.57 9.66 -7.30
CA GLU A 8 -7.91 11.01 -6.83
C GLU A 8 -6.71 11.64 -6.12
N ARG A 9 -6.00 10.84 -5.31
CA ARG A 9 -4.87 11.31 -4.52
C ARG A 9 -3.85 10.20 -4.29
N LYS A 10 -2.64 10.42 -4.79
CA LYS A 10 -1.51 9.51 -4.56
C LYS A 10 -1.23 9.33 -3.06
N PRO A 11 -0.82 8.12 -2.64
CA PRO A 11 -0.49 7.85 -1.25
C PRO A 11 0.73 8.68 -0.80
N PRO A 12 0.69 9.28 0.39
CA PRO A 12 1.89 9.80 1.04
C PRO A 12 2.89 8.67 1.31
N LYS A 13 4.18 9.01 1.41
CA LYS A 13 5.22 8.06 1.85
C LYS A 13 4.83 7.46 3.21
N THR A 14 5.24 6.22 3.44
CA THR A 14 5.06 5.45 4.68
C THR A 14 3.59 5.24 5.11
N ARG A 15 2.63 5.27 4.18
CA ARG A 15 1.21 4.96 4.44
C ARG A 15 0.83 3.57 3.97
N LEU A 16 -0.12 2.95 4.70
CA LEU A 16 -0.71 1.67 4.32
C LEU A 16 -1.42 1.84 2.98
N VAL A 17 -1.03 1.03 2.00
CA VAL A 17 -1.61 1.01 0.66
C VAL A 17 -2.24 -0.35 0.40
N LEU A 18 -3.29 -0.35 -0.42
CA LEU A 18 -3.90 -1.52 -1.01
C LEU A 18 -3.43 -1.63 -2.47
N LEU A 19 -2.83 -2.76 -2.80
CA LEU A 19 -2.15 -3.04 -4.05
C LEU A 19 -2.87 -4.18 -4.76
N PHE A 20 -2.97 -4.13 -6.09
CA PHE A 20 -3.40 -5.28 -6.89
C PHE A 20 -2.17 -5.93 -7.53
N VAL A 21 -1.91 -7.18 -7.16
CA VAL A 21 -0.69 -7.92 -7.50
C VAL A 21 -1.02 -9.39 -7.74
N ASP A 22 -0.54 -9.93 -8.86
CA ASP A 22 -0.73 -11.34 -9.23
C ASP A 22 -2.19 -11.84 -9.21
N GLY A 23 -3.15 -10.93 -9.42
CA GLY A 23 -4.57 -11.25 -9.46
C GLY A 23 -5.31 -11.17 -8.11
N ASP A 24 -4.63 -10.71 -7.04
CA ASP A 24 -5.23 -10.53 -5.72
C ASP A 24 -4.87 -9.16 -5.10
N TYR A 25 -5.55 -8.81 -4.02
CA TYR A 25 -5.34 -7.61 -3.24
C TYR A 25 -4.39 -7.83 -2.07
N GLU A 26 -3.38 -6.99 -1.98
CA GLU A 26 -2.30 -7.08 -1.01
C GLU A 26 -2.11 -5.78 -0.24
N PHE A 27 -1.72 -5.88 1.03
CA PHE A 27 -1.37 -4.73 1.84
C PHE A 27 0.12 -4.41 1.73
N GLY A 28 0.45 -3.12 1.68
CA GLY A 28 1.83 -2.69 1.60
C GLY A 28 2.09 -1.26 2.07
N HIS A 29 3.30 -0.78 1.81
CA HIS A 29 3.73 0.59 2.09
C HIS A 29 4.55 1.14 0.93
N LEU A 30 4.37 2.42 0.61
CA LEU A 30 5.27 3.16 -0.28
C LEU A 30 6.48 3.68 0.53
N ARG A 31 7.69 3.23 0.22
CA ARG A 31 8.96 3.65 0.87
C ARG A 31 9.99 3.99 -0.19
N GLU A 32 10.63 5.16 -0.08
CA GLU A 32 11.74 5.57 -0.96
C GLU A 32 11.43 5.39 -2.45
N ASP A 33 10.17 5.60 -2.82
CA ASP A 33 9.61 5.51 -4.18
C ASP A 33 9.35 4.09 -4.72
N ASP A 34 9.47 3.06 -3.85
CA ASP A 34 9.12 1.67 -4.13
C ASP A 34 8.01 1.12 -3.21
N PHE A 35 7.30 0.09 -3.70
CA PHE A 35 6.27 -0.61 -2.93
C PHE A 35 6.80 -1.84 -2.20
N TRP A 36 6.47 -1.93 -0.92
CA TRP A 36 6.80 -3.05 -0.05
C TRP A 36 5.52 -3.75 0.38
N ILE A 37 5.37 -5.03 0.04
CA ILE A 37 4.18 -5.83 0.32
C ILE A 37 4.40 -6.65 1.59
N TYR A 38 3.38 -6.76 2.43
CA TYR A 38 3.41 -7.62 3.60
C TYR A 38 3.02 -9.05 3.21
N THR A 39 3.97 -9.97 3.25
CA THR A 39 3.76 -11.38 2.91
C THR A 39 4.59 -12.25 3.85
N ASP A 40 4.05 -13.39 4.29
CA ASP A 40 4.71 -14.32 5.23
C ASP A 40 5.31 -13.64 6.48
N GLY A 41 4.56 -12.71 7.08
CA GLY A 41 4.96 -12.05 8.32
C GLY A 41 5.98 -10.92 8.17
N LYS A 42 6.42 -10.59 6.95
CA LYS A 42 7.46 -9.58 6.69
C LYS A 42 7.12 -8.69 5.50
N PHE A 43 7.68 -7.47 5.50
CA PHE A 43 7.63 -6.61 4.32
C PHE A 43 8.73 -7.01 3.34
N VAL A 44 8.33 -7.36 2.12
CA VAL A 44 9.25 -7.73 1.03
C VAL A 44 9.09 -6.70 -0.08
N LYS A 45 10.23 -6.23 -0.63
CA LYS A 45 10.23 -5.42 -1.85
C LYS A 45 9.75 -6.29 -3.01
N ARG A 46 8.63 -5.92 -3.62
CA ARG A 46 8.08 -6.61 -4.78
C ARG A 46 8.15 -5.68 -6.00
N TYR A 47 8.29 -6.29 -7.18
CA TYR A 47 8.27 -5.55 -8.44
C TYR A 47 6.91 -4.88 -8.65
N ALA A 48 6.92 -3.80 -9.45
CA ALA A 48 5.84 -2.84 -9.61
C ALA A 48 4.44 -3.47 -9.57
N PRO A 49 3.57 -3.04 -8.64
CA PRO A 49 2.19 -3.52 -8.58
C PRO A 49 1.48 -3.21 -9.91
N GLN A 50 0.51 -4.05 -10.30
CA GLN A 50 -0.30 -3.80 -11.50
C GLN A 50 -1.13 -2.53 -11.29
N GLU A 51 -1.65 -2.35 -10.07
CA GLU A 51 -2.36 -1.16 -9.66
C GLU A 51 -2.14 -0.86 -8.17
N VAL A 52 -2.12 0.43 -7.82
CA VAL A 52 -2.21 0.90 -6.44
C VAL A 52 -3.59 1.54 -6.31
N THR A 53 -4.50 0.89 -5.60
CA THR A 53 -5.93 1.26 -5.67
C THR A 53 -6.32 2.27 -4.61
N HIS A 54 -5.93 2.02 -3.36
CA HIS A 54 -6.32 2.85 -2.22
C HIS A 54 -5.20 2.98 -1.20
N TRP A 55 -5.30 3.99 -0.33
CA TRP A 55 -4.46 4.11 0.83
C TRP A 55 -5.24 4.54 2.06
N LEU A 56 -4.73 4.16 3.23
CA LEU A 56 -5.35 4.46 4.50
C LEU A 56 -4.36 5.18 5.40
N MET A 57 -4.85 6.24 6.06
CA MET A 57 -4.14 6.81 7.19
C MET A 57 -4.36 5.94 8.42
N LEU A 58 -3.33 5.18 8.81
CA LEU A 58 -3.33 4.51 10.09
C LEU A 58 -3.09 5.54 11.18
N HIS A 59 -4.07 5.69 12.07
CA HIS A 59 -3.87 6.40 13.32
C HIS A 59 -3.13 5.47 14.28
N HIS A 60 -2.18 6.00 15.06
CA HIS A 60 -1.65 5.26 16.18
C HIS A 60 -2.82 4.95 17.14
N PRO A 61 -3.01 3.71 17.60
CA PRO A 61 -3.99 3.44 18.64
C PRO A 61 -3.56 4.23 19.89
N GLU A 62 -4.45 5.07 20.42
CA GLU A 62 -4.21 5.77 21.70
C GLU A 62 -4.05 4.79 22.86
#